data_AF-A0A920DIQ4-F1
#
_entry.id   AF-A0A920DIQ4-F1
#
_cell.length_a   1.000
_cell.length_b   1.000
_cell.length_c   1.000
_cell.angle_alpha   90.00
_cell.angle_beta   90.00
_cell.angle_gamma   90.00
#
_symmetry.space_group_name_H-M   'P 1'
#
loop_
_entity.id
_entity.type
_entity.pdbx_description
1 polymer ?
#
loop_
_entity_poly.entity_id
_entity_poly.type
_entity_poly.pdbx_seq_one_letter_code
_entity_poly.pdbx_strand_id
1 'polypeptide(L)' 'MIGDGKQWVSWIHIDDVTSVIDYIIQNKIFGPVNLTSPNPITNANMSSTIAQTLGKPNYLHVPKFSID' A
#
# COMPACT_ATOMS: atom_id res chain seq x y z
N MET A 1 5.82 -5.82 10.05
CA MET A 1 4.83 -6.84 9.61
C MET A 1 3.62 -6.83 10.55
N ILE A 2 2.44 -7.21 10.06
CA ILE A 2 1.16 -7.21 10.77
C ILE A 2 0.55 -8.61 10.62
N GLY A 3 0.13 -9.25 11.71
CA GLY A 3 -0.46 -10.58 11.68
C GLY A 3 0.49 -11.65 11.13
N ASP A 4 0.00 -12.51 10.23
CA ASP A 4 0.83 -13.53 9.54
C ASP A 4 1.53 -13.01 8.27
N GLY A 5 1.28 -11.75 7.91
CA GLY A 5 1.89 -11.06 6.77
C GLY A 5 1.38 -11.49 5.40
N LYS A 6 0.45 -12.45 5.32
CA LYS A 6 -0.08 -13.00 4.05
C LYS A 6 -1.18 -12.15 3.44
N GLN A 7 -1.75 -11.22 4.20
CA GLN A 7 -2.75 -10.30 3.70
C GLN A 7 -2.19 -9.47 2.54
N TRP A 8 -2.98 -9.36 1.48
CA TRP A 8 -2.71 -8.50 0.35
C TRP A 8 -2.94 -7.05 0.73
N VAL A 9 -2.04 -6.18 0.27
CA VAL A 9 -2.11 -4.74 0.45
C VAL A 9 -2.26 -4.07 -0.91
N SER A 10 -3.37 -3.36 -1.08
CA SER A 10 -3.57 -2.41 -2.16
C SER A 10 -2.79 -1.13 -1.78
N TRP A 11 -1.76 -0.81 -2.54
CA TRP A 11 -0.87 0.33 -2.28
C TRP A 11 -0.81 1.23 -3.51
N ILE A 12 -0.46 2.50 -3.33
CA ILE A 12 -0.27 3.46 -4.41
C ILE A 12 0.78 4.49 -4.00
N HIS A 13 1.60 4.95 -4.95
CA HIS A 13 2.54 6.04 -4.68
C HIS A 13 1.79 7.37 -4.54
N ILE A 14 2.25 8.27 -3.66
CA ILE A 14 1.55 9.54 -3.41
C ILE A 14 1.45 10.42 -4.67
N ASP A 15 2.51 10.45 -5.49
CA ASP A 15 2.51 11.24 -6.74
C ASP A 15 1.52 10.68 -7.77
N ASP A 16 1.30 9.36 -7.77
CA ASP A 16 0.29 8.73 -8.63
C ASP A 16 -1.12 9.12 -8.16
N VAL A 17 -1.36 9.21 -6.85
CA VAL A 17 -2.64 9.70 -6.31
C VAL A 17 -2.95 11.10 -6.83
N THR A 18 -1.99 12.02 -6.71
CA THR A 18 -2.18 13.40 -7.19
C THR A 18 -2.38 13.47 -8.70
N SER A 19 -1.62 12.68 -9.46
CA SER A 19 -1.71 12.66 -10.93
C SER A 19 -3.04 12.09 -11.41
N VAL A 20 -3.54 11.04 -10.76
CA VAL A 20 -4.84 10.46 -11.14
C VAL A 20 -5.99 11.37 -10.74
N ILE A 21 -5.91 12.06 -9.59
CA ILE A 21 -6.92 13.07 -9.23
C ILE A 21 -7.00 14.18 -10.27
N ASP A 22 -5.86 14.72 -10.70
CA ASP A 22 -5.80 15.73 -11.76
C ASP A 22 -6.39 15.20 -13.08
N TYR A 23 -6.01 13.98 -13.47
CA TYR A 23 -6.57 13.31 -14.65
C TYR A 23 -8.10 13.14 -14.59
N ILE A 24 -8.64 12.73 -13.44
CA ILE A 24 -10.09 12.58 -13.22
C ILE A 24 -10.80 13.91 -13.43
N ILE A 25 -10.26 15.00 -12.88
CA ILE A 25 -10.83 16.35 -12.99
C ILE A 25 -10.81 16.81 -14.45
N GLN A 26 -9.66 16.70 -15.12
CA GLN A 26 -9.49 17.14 -16.52
C GLN A 26 -10.40 16.39 -17.49
N ASN A 27 -10.58 15.08 -17.27
CA ASN A 27 -11.38 14.23 -18.15
C ASN A 27 -12.84 14.10 -17.72
N LYS A 28 -13.26 14.80 -16.65
CA LYS A 28 -14.64 14.77 -16.13
C LYS A 28 -15.12 13.32 -15.91
N ILE A 29 -14.29 12.51 -15.26
CA ILE A 29 -14.66 11.13 -14.92
C ILE A 29 -15.61 11.16 -13.71
N PHE A 30 -16.72 10.42 -13.80
CA PHE A 30 -17.76 10.40 -12.77
C PHE A 30 -17.95 8.99 -12.21
N GLY A 31 -18.36 8.93 -10.94
CA GLY A 31 -18.59 7.70 -10.19
C GLY A 31 -17.38 7.26 -9.36
N PRO A 32 -17.48 6.11 -8.67
CA PRO A 32 -16.39 5.59 -7.84
C PRO A 32 -15.17 5.21 -8.67
N VAL A 33 -13.98 5.64 -8.22
CA VAL A 33 -12.70 5.26 -8.83
C VAL A 33 -11.76 4.74 -7.74
N ASN A 34 -11.24 3.54 -7.91
CA ASN A 34 -10.23 2.96 -7.01
C ASN A 34 -8.83 3.40 -7.46
N LEU A 35 -8.13 4.12 -6.60
CA LEU A 35 -6.75 4.55 -6.83
C LEU A 35 -5.79 3.52 -6.21
N THR A 36 -5.26 2.63 -7.04
CA THR A 36 -4.29 1.61 -6.59
C THR A 36 -3.25 1.31 -7.66
N SER A 37 -2.07 0.88 -7.23
CA SER A 37 -1.03 0.31 -8.09
C SER A 37 -1.55 -0.99 -8.74
N PRO A 38 -1.18 -1.28 -10.00
CA PRO A 38 -1.63 -2.49 -10.69
C PRO A 38 -1.09 -3.79 -10.06
N ASN A 39 -0.03 -3.70 -9.27
CA ASN A 39 0.66 -4.85 -8.69
C ASN A 39 0.50 -4.84 -7.16
N PRO A 40 -0.59 -5.40 -6.61
CA PRO A 40 -0.73 -5.56 -5.17
C PRO A 40 0.36 -6.51 -4.65
N ILE A 41 0.78 -6.30 -3.41
CA ILE A 41 1.80 -7.13 -2.76
C ILE A 41 1.34 -7.58 -1.38
N THR A 42 1.93 -8.62 -0.84
CA THR A 42 1.64 -9.03 0.54
C THR A 42 2.21 -8.01 1.52
N ASN A 43 1.61 -7.90 2.70
CA ASN A 43 2.15 -7.06 3.76
C ASN A 43 3.58 -7.47 4.17
N ALA A 44 3.91 -8.76 4.10
CA ALA A 44 5.27 -9.25 4.30
C ALA A 44 6.26 -8.65 3.29
N ASN A 45 5.90 -8.65 1.99
CA ASN A 45 6.72 -8.03 0.96
C ASN A 45 6.80 -6.51 1.15
N MET A 46 5.68 -5.85 1.41
CA MET A 46 5.65 -4.40 1.65
C MET A 46 6.53 -3.99 2.83
N SER A 47 6.40 -4.68 3.97
CA SER A 47 7.22 -4.42 5.17
C SER A 47 8.71 -4.61 4.88
N SER A 48 9.07 -5.67 4.14
CA SER A 48 10.47 -5.96 3.77
C SER A 48 11.04 -4.87 2.87
N THR A 49 10.30 -4.45 1.84
CA THR A 49 10.71 -3.38 0.93
C THR A 49 10.93 -2.06 1.69
N ILE A 50 10.00 -1.67 2.56
CA ILE A 50 10.14 -0.45 3.37
C ILE A 50 11.39 -0.51 4.25
N ALA A 51 11.61 -1.63 4.94
CA ALA A 51 12.75 -1.80 5.83
C ALA A 51 14.09 -1.74 5.07
N GLN A 52 14.18 -2.39 3.91
CA GLN A 52 15.36 -2.35 3.04
C GLN A 52 15.65 -0.94 2.53
N THR A 53 14.64 -0.24 2.01
CA THR A 53 14.77 1.13 1.51
C THR A 53 15.24 2.10 2.60
N LEU A 54 14.80 1.89 3.85
CA LEU A 54 15.19 2.72 4.99
C LEU A 54 16.49 2.26 5.67
N GLY A 55 17.10 1.15 5.24
CA GLY A 55 18.27 0.56 5.90
C GLY A 55 18.00 0.13 7.35
N LYS A 56 16.78 -0.35 7.63
CA LYS A 56 16.34 -0.78 8.97
C LYS A 56 16.09 -2.29 9.02
N PRO A 57 16.29 -2.93 10.19
CA PRO A 57 15.90 -4.31 10.39
C PRO A 57 14.38 -4.50 10.35
N ASN A 58 13.91 -5.60 9.77
CA ASN A 58 12.49 -5.96 9.68
C ASN A 58 12.11 -7.07 10.69
N TYR A 59 12.41 -6.88 11.97
CA TYR A 59 12.18 -7.90 13.01
C TYR A 59 10.93 -7.68 13.86
N LEU A 60 10.35 -6.48 13.81
CA LEU A 60 9.18 -6.12 14.61
C LEU A 60 7.90 -6.54 13.88
N HIS A 61 7.17 -7.45 14.52
CA HIS A 61 5.89 -7.97 14.05
C HIS A 61 4.81 -7.59 15.06
N VAL A 62 3.70 -7.02 14.57
CA VAL A 62 2.50 -6.78 15.38
C VAL A 62 1.72 -8.10 15.42
N PRO A 63 1.53 -8.73 16.60
CA PRO A 63 0.79 -9.97 16.71
C PRO A 63 -0.67 -9.83 16.29
N LYS A 64 -1.25 -10.90 15.74
CA LYS A 64 -2.64 -10.90 15.25
C LYS A 64 -3.66 -10.49 16.33
N PHE A 65 -3.50 -11.01 17.55
CA PHE A 65 -4.42 -10.75 18.67
C PHE A 65 -4.49 -9.28 19.12
N SER A 66 -3.57 -8.42 18.68
CA SER A 66 -3.55 -7.00 19.04
C SER A 66 -4.37 -6.12 18.08
N ILE A 67 -4.90 -6.69 17.01
CA ILE A 67 -5.54 -5.98 15.89
C ILE A 67 -7.01 -6.39 15.75
N ASP A 68 -7.46 -7.39 16.54
CA ASP A 68 -8.83 -7.89 16.61
C ASP A 68 -9.61 -7.24 17.77
#